data_AF-A0A9Q8SRI4-F1
#
_entry.id   AF-A0A9Q8SRI4-F1
#
_cell.length_a   1.000
_cell.length_b   1.000
_cell.length_c   1.000
_cell.angle_alpha   90.00
_cell.angle_beta   90.00
_cell.angle_gamma   90.00
#
_symmetry.space_group_name_H-M   'P 1'
#
loop_
_entity.id
_entity.type
_entity.pdbx_description
1 polymer ?
#
loop_
_entity_poly.entity_id
_entity_poly.type
_entity_poly.pdbx_seq_one_letter_code
_entity_poly.pdbx_strand_id
1 'polypeptide(L)'
;MTNQLKALSGVPNLKGKIAVVTGGNSDIGREIARLLAQKSTKVYITTRSETTAIKSRNQILDAHPEIDPENLQWMTMDVTDMRSVTSTADMLKEKERKVDILIHTAAAGTTSTELVGPGWEVHMATNFIGPFLFTNRMLPLLKSAL
;
A
#
# COMPACT_ATOMS: atom_id res chain seq x y z
N MET A 1 10.78 18.15 26.94
CA MET A 1 10.75 18.71 25.57
C MET A 1 11.08 17.57 24.62
N THR A 2 10.06 16.95 24.04
CA THR A 2 10.24 15.81 23.14
C THR A 2 10.88 16.33 21.86
N ASN A 3 12.11 15.88 21.60
CA ASN A 3 12.83 16.13 20.37
C ASN A 3 12.01 15.45 19.25
N GLN A 4 11.02 16.16 18.68
CA GLN A 4 10.27 15.66 17.55
C GLN A 4 11.26 15.52 16.40
N LEU A 5 11.66 14.28 16.11
CA LEU A 5 12.30 13.95 14.86
C LEU A 5 11.45 14.58 13.76
N LYS A 6 12.01 15.55 13.04
CA LYS A 6 11.41 16.05 11.80
C LYS A 6 11.56 14.94 10.78
N ALA A 7 10.70 13.91 10.85
CA ALA A 7 10.81 12.67 10.08
C ALA A 7 10.94 12.89 8.57
N LEU A 8 10.50 14.05 8.09
CA LEU A 8 10.49 14.47 6.70
C LEU A 8 11.52 15.54 6.33
N SER A 9 12.41 15.90 7.26
CA SER A 9 13.50 16.87 7.02
C SER A 9 14.46 16.30 5.98
N GLY A 10 14.78 17.09 4.96
CA GLY A 10 15.66 16.68 3.85
C GLY A 10 14.99 15.77 2.81
N VAL A 11 13.77 15.28 3.05
CA VAL A 11 13.01 14.53 2.03
C VAL A 11 12.44 15.51 1.00
N PRO A 12 12.77 15.36 -0.30
CA PRO A 12 12.26 16.26 -1.35
C PRO A 12 10.74 16.13 -1.52
N ASN A 13 10.14 17.09 -2.21
CA ASN A 13 8.76 16.93 -2.67
C ASN A 13 8.71 15.81 -3.73
N LEU A 14 7.75 14.90 -3.61
CA LEU A 14 7.55 13.75 -4.48
C LEU A 14 6.31 13.90 -5.38
N LYS A 15 5.86 15.14 -5.63
CA LYS A 15 4.75 15.43 -6.54
C LYS A 15 4.92 14.73 -7.89
N GLY A 16 3.86 14.07 -8.34
CA GLY A 16 3.85 13.30 -9.60
C GLY A 16 4.46 11.90 -9.49
N LYS A 17 4.90 11.48 -8.30
CA LYS A 17 5.22 10.09 -7.98
C LYS A 17 3.97 9.34 -7.55
N ILE A 18 3.88 8.07 -7.96
CA ILE A 18 2.80 7.16 -7.60
C ILE A 18 3.37 6.03 -6.74
N ALA A 19 2.78 5.82 -5.57
CA ALA A 19 3.15 4.76 -4.64
C ALA A 19 2.00 3.79 -4.40
N VAL A 20 2.33 2.51 -4.19
CA VAL A 20 1.40 1.50 -3.70
C VAL A 20 1.94 0.91 -2.41
N VAL A 21 1.13 0.93 -1.35
CA VAL A 21 1.48 0.40 -0.02
C VAL A 21 0.50 -0.71 0.34
N THR A 22 0.96 -1.96 0.30
CA THR A 22 0.12 -3.08 0.72
C THR A 22 -0.03 -3.08 2.25
N GLY A 23 -1.21 -3.36 2.77
CA GLY A 23 -1.45 -3.25 4.22
C GLY A 23 -1.33 -1.81 4.74
N GLY A 24 -1.55 -0.81 3.87
CA GLY A 24 -1.40 0.62 4.21
C GLY A 24 -2.47 1.18 5.16
N ASN A 25 -3.31 0.32 5.74
CA ASN A 25 -4.41 0.71 6.63
C ASN A 25 -4.07 0.69 8.13
N SER A 26 -2.93 0.13 8.53
CA SER A 26 -2.53 0.05 9.94
C SER A 26 -1.02 0.19 10.13
N ASP A 27 -0.63 0.44 11.38
CA ASP A 27 0.75 0.36 11.87
C ASP A 27 1.76 1.08 10.96
N ILE A 28 2.86 0.40 10.63
CA ILE A 28 3.92 0.91 9.76
C ILE A 28 3.37 1.28 8.37
N GLY A 29 2.45 0.49 7.82
CA GLY A 29 1.89 0.73 6.50
C GLY A 29 1.13 2.05 6.43
N ARG A 30 0.35 2.36 7.47
CA ARG A 30 -0.40 3.61 7.59
C ARG A 30 0.53 4.82 7.72
N GLU A 31 1.57 4.70 8.53
CA GLU A 31 2.56 5.78 8.70
C GLU A 31 3.35 6.04 7.42
N ILE A 32 3.74 5.00 6.69
CA ILE A 32 4.37 5.13 5.37
C ILE A 32 3.45 5.86 4.40
N ALA A 33 2.18 5.43 4.30
CA ALA A 33 1.22 6.05 3.40
C ALA A 33 1.01 7.54 3.72
N ARG A 34 0.86 7.87 5.01
CA ARG A 34 0.74 9.25 5.50
C ARG A 34 1.96 10.09 5.12
N LEU A 35 3.17 9.61 5.42
CA LEU A 35 4.42 10.35 5.15
C LEU A 35 4.64 10.60 3.64
N LEU A 36 4.31 9.62 2.79
CA LEU A 36 4.38 9.77 1.34
C LEU A 36 3.35 10.79 0.83
N ALA A 37 2.11 10.73 1.33
CA ALA A 37 1.06 11.67 0.95
C ALA A 37 1.38 13.11 1.41
N GLN A 38 1.99 13.30 2.59
CA GLN A 38 2.52 14.60 3.04
C GLN A 38 3.61 15.17 2.12
N LYS A 39 4.27 14.32 1.32
CA LYS A 39 5.23 14.72 0.28
C LYS A 39 4.61 14.82 -1.11
N SER A 40 3.29 14.98 -1.17
CA SER A 40 2.52 15.13 -2.41
C SER A 40 2.62 13.92 -3.36
N THR A 41 2.98 12.74 -2.84
CA THR A 41 2.93 11.48 -3.59
C THR A 41 1.49 11.04 -3.71
N LYS A 42 1.06 10.54 -4.88
CA LYS A 42 -0.22 9.83 -4.98
C LYS A 42 -0.03 8.42 -4.44
N VAL A 43 -0.67 8.09 -3.33
CA VAL A 43 -0.52 6.83 -2.62
C VAL A 43 -1.79 6.00 -2.74
N TYR A 44 -1.67 4.76 -3.20
CA TYR A 44 -2.69 3.74 -3.09
C TYR A 44 -2.40 2.84 -1.88
N ILE A 45 -3.23 2.91 -0.85
CA ILE A 45 -3.22 1.91 0.22
C ILE A 45 -4.06 0.70 -0.20
N THR A 46 -3.60 -0.51 0.10
CA THR A 46 -4.42 -1.70 -0.05
C THR A 46 -4.74 -2.35 1.28
N THR A 47 -5.95 -2.91 1.38
CA THR A 47 -6.40 -3.69 2.54
C THR A 47 -7.54 -4.63 2.14
N ARG A 48 -7.88 -5.60 2.98
CA ARG A 48 -8.89 -6.62 2.69
C ARG A 48 -10.32 -6.08 2.66
N SER A 49 -10.59 -4.97 3.33
CA SER A 49 -11.95 -4.45 3.52
C SER A 49 -12.06 -2.99 3.13
N GLU A 50 -13.05 -2.67 2.29
CA GLU A 50 -13.41 -1.29 1.94
C GLU A 50 -13.69 -0.44 3.18
N THR A 51 -14.41 -0.98 4.17
CA THR A 51 -14.73 -0.23 5.39
C THR A 51 -13.47 0.13 6.18
N THR A 52 -12.49 -0.78 6.24
CA THR A 52 -11.19 -0.52 6.87
C THR A 52 -10.37 0.48 6.07
N ALA A 53 -10.43 0.40 4.74
CA ALA A 53 -9.74 1.32 3.84
C ALA A 53 -10.22 2.77 4.03
N ILE A 54 -11.54 2.97 3.94
CA ILE A 54 -12.19 4.28 4.10
C ILE A 54 -11.90 4.84 5.50
N LYS A 55 -12.05 4.02 6.54
CA LYS A 55 -11.77 4.44 7.92
C LYS A 55 -10.32 4.90 8.08
N SER A 56 -9.34 4.11 7.62
CA SER A 56 -7.92 4.48 7.74
C SER A 56 -7.57 5.72 6.93
N ARG A 57 -8.12 5.85 5.72
CA ARG A 57 -7.92 7.03 4.87
C ARG A 57 -8.43 8.28 5.58
N ASN A 58 -9.67 8.26 6.07
CA ASN A 58 -10.27 9.41 6.73
C ASN A 58 -9.51 9.76 8.01
N GLN A 59 -9.08 8.77 8.81
CA GLN A 59 -8.23 9.01 9.97
C GLN A 59 -6.92 9.75 9.62
N ILE A 60 -6.28 9.41 8.49
CA ILE A 60 -5.09 10.14 8.03
C ILE A 60 -5.46 11.57 7.64
N LEU A 61 -6.49 11.76 6.81
CA LEU A 61 -6.87 13.07 6.29
C LEU A 61 -7.38 14.02 7.39
N ASP A 62 -8.13 13.51 8.36
CA ASP A 62 -8.62 14.28 9.51
C ASP A 62 -7.48 14.74 10.42
N ALA A 63 -6.47 13.88 10.62
CA ALA A 63 -5.28 14.22 11.42
C ALA A 63 -4.27 15.10 10.68
N HIS A 64 -4.31 15.10 9.34
CA HIS A 64 -3.36 15.77 8.46
C HIS A 64 -4.09 16.54 7.33
N PRO A 65 -4.79 17.64 7.67
CA PRO A 65 -5.58 18.41 6.71
C PRO A 65 -4.73 19.09 5.62
N GLU A 66 -3.40 19.13 5.77
CA GLU A 66 -2.48 19.57 4.73
C GLU A 66 -2.32 18.59 3.56
N ILE A 67 -2.73 17.33 3.74
CA ILE A 67 -2.70 16.31 2.69
C ILE A 67 -3.89 16.53 1.76
N ASP A 68 -3.60 16.73 0.48
CA ASP A 68 -4.63 16.69 -0.56
C ASP A 68 -5.32 15.30 -0.57
N PRO A 69 -6.65 15.20 -0.38
CA PRO A 69 -7.37 13.93 -0.41
C PRO A 69 -7.17 13.12 -1.70
N GLU A 70 -6.80 13.76 -2.81
CA GLU A 70 -6.48 13.09 -4.07
C GLU A 70 -5.16 12.33 -4.03
N ASN A 71 -4.24 12.71 -3.13
CA ASN A 71 -2.96 12.04 -2.93
C ASN A 71 -3.08 10.78 -2.07
N LEU A 72 -4.23 10.49 -1.46
CA LEU A 72 -4.43 9.27 -0.68
C LEU A 72 -5.65 8.52 -1.18
N GLN A 73 -5.40 7.49 -1.97
CA GLN A 73 -6.39 6.61 -2.58
C GLN A 73 -6.34 5.23 -1.93
N TRP A 74 -7.37 4.42 -2.14
CA TRP A 74 -7.41 3.06 -1.61
C TRP A 74 -7.93 2.05 -2.64
N MET A 75 -7.57 0.79 -2.41
CA MET A 75 -8.10 -0.36 -3.14
C MET A 75 -8.30 -1.54 -2.19
N THR A 76 -9.29 -2.38 -2.49
CA THR A 76 -9.43 -3.67 -1.82
C THR A 76 -8.48 -4.69 -2.44
N MET A 77 -7.69 -5.33 -1.59
CA MET A 77 -6.80 -6.42 -1.98
C MET A 77 -6.57 -7.35 -0.80
N ASP A 78 -6.91 -8.62 -0.98
CA ASP A 78 -6.44 -9.69 -0.12
C ASP A 78 -5.18 -10.32 -0.74
N VAL A 79 -4.04 -10.13 -0.08
CA VAL A 79 -2.75 -10.65 -0.54
C VAL A 79 -2.68 -12.18 -0.52
N THR A 80 -3.60 -12.85 0.19
CA THR A 80 -3.69 -14.31 0.24
C THR A 80 -4.54 -14.91 -0.89
N ASP A 81 -5.34 -14.11 -1.59
CA ASP A 81 -6.11 -14.53 -2.78
C ASP A 81 -5.46 -13.99 -4.07
N MET A 82 -4.87 -14.90 -4.85
CA MET A 82 -4.17 -14.56 -6.10
C MET A 82 -5.08 -13.91 -7.15
N ARG A 83 -6.40 -14.18 -7.12
CA ARG A 83 -7.37 -13.51 -7.99
C ARG A 83 -7.57 -12.07 -7.54
N SER A 84 -7.64 -11.84 -6.23
CA SER A 84 -7.70 -10.48 -5.67
C SER A 84 -6.46 -9.69 -6.05
N VAL A 85 -5.27 -10.25 -5.83
CA VAL A 85 -3.99 -9.63 -6.22
C VAL A 85 -3.94 -9.30 -7.72
N THR A 86 -4.38 -10.22 -8.57
CA THR A 86 -4.40 -10.04 -10.03
C THR A 86 -5.37 -8.93 -10.43
N SER A 87 -6.59 -8.94 -9.90
CA SER A 87 -7.61 -7.92 -10.16
C SER A 87 -7.14 -6.53 -9.73
N THR A 88 -6.57 -6.39 -8.53
CA THR A 88 -6.03 -5.11 -8.05
C THR A 88 -4.92 -4.59 -8.95
N ALA A 89 -4.01 -5.46 -9.41
CA ALA A 89 -2.95 -5.05 -10.33
C ALA A 89 -3.50 -4.59 -11.68
N ASP A 90 -4.57 -5.21 -12.19
CA ASP A 90 -5.17 -4.82 -13.46
C ASP A 90 -5.94 -3.51 -13.35
N MET A 91 -6.69 -3.29 -12.26
CA MET A 91 -7.29 -1.99 -11.95
C MET A 91 -6.25 -0.87 -11.84
N LEU A 92 -5.06 -1.15 -11.27
CA LEU A 92 -3.98 -0.18 -11.22
C LEU A 92 -3.44 0.16 -12.62
N LYS A 93 -3.31 -0.82 -13.52
CA LYS A 93 -2.87 -0.59 -14.91
C LYS A 93 -3.87 0.19 -15.75
N GLU A 94 -5.16 0.07 -15.45
CA GLU A 94 -6.20 0.87 -16.08
C GLU A 94 -6.16 2.32 -15.62
N LYS A 95 -5.87 2.54 -14.33
CA LYS A 95 -5.86 3.88 -13.73
C LYS A 95 -4.55 4.63 -13.95
N GLU A 96 -3.42 3.92 -13.98
CA GLU A 96 -2.10 4.51 -13.95
C GLU A 96 -1.19 4.02 -15.06
N ARG A 97 -0.35 4.92 -15.58
CA ARG A 97 0.64 4.59 -16.61
C ARG A 97 1.98 4.14 -16.04
N LYS A 98 2.22 4.39 -14.75
CA LYS A 98 3.44 4.02 -14.02
C LYS A 98 3.16 3.84 -12.53
N VAL A 99 4.06 3.16 -11.86
CA VAL A 99 4.18 3.16 -10.39
C VAL A 99 5.64 3.42 -10.06
N ASP A 100 5.92 4.45 -9.29
CA ASP A 100 7.29 4.82 -8.93
C ASP A 100 7.78 4.07 -7.68
N ILE A 101 6.87 3.70 -6.77
CA ILE A 101 7.20 3.11 -5.47
C ILE A 101 6.22 1.96 -5.16
N LEU A 102 6.73 0.77 -4.87
CA LEU A 102 5.96 -0.38 -4.39
C LEU A 102 6.49 -0.83 -3.03
N ILE A 103 5.63 -0.83 -2.01
CA ILE A 103 5.99 -1.18 -0.63
C ILE A 103 5.08 -2.32 -0.17
N HIS A 104 5.69 -3.45 0.17
CA HIS A 104 4.98 -4.58 0.76
C HIS A 104 5.01 -4.50 2.28
N THR A 105 3.91 -4.09 2.89
CA THR A 105 3.77 -4.04 4.36
C THR A 105 2.73 -5.03 4.88
N ALA A 106 1.80 -5.50 4.03
CA ALA A 106 0.90 -6.58 4.42
C ALA A 106 1.71 -7.83 4.78
N ALA A 107 1.60 -8.28 6.03
CA ALA A 107 2.32 -9.43 6.55
C ALA A 107 1.50 -10.16 7.62
N ALA A 108 1.71 -11.47 7.71
CA ALA A 108 1.28 -12.32 8.81
C ALA A 108 2.46 -12.49 9.78
N GLY A 109 2.26 -12.07 11.03
CA GLY A 109 3.19 -12.27 12.15
C GLY A 109 2.49 -13.02 13.28
N THR A 110 1.91 -14.18 12.96
CA THR A 110 1.07 -14.99 13.86
C THR A 110 1.77 -16.32 14.17
N THR A 111 1.30 -17.06 15.16
CA THR A 111 1.71 -18.46 15.41
C THR A 111 0.80 -19.47 14.70
N SER A 112 -0.23 -18.99 14.00
CA SER A 112 -1.15 -19.82 13.22
C SER A 112 -0.44 -20.52 12.06
N THR A 113 -0.79 -21.78 11.82
CA THR A 113 -0.37 -22.56 10.65
C THR A 113 -1.56 -22.86 9.73
N GLU A 114 -2.60 -22.03 9.79
CA GLU A 114 -3.80 -22.20 8.99
C GLU A 114 -3.50 -22.13 7.50
N LEU A 115 -4.32 -22.84 6.73
CA LEU A 115 -4.27 -22.83 5.28
C LEU A 115 -5.26 -21.81 4.73
N VAL A 116 -4.83 -21.05 3.73
CA VAL A 116 -5.60 -20.01 3.05
C VAL A 116 -5.60 -20.21 1.53
N GLY A 117 -6.58 -19.61 0.86
CA GLY A 117 -6.75 -19.74 -0.59
C GLY A 117 -6.86 -21.22 -1.02
N PRO A 118 -6.09 -21.69 -2.01
CA PRO A 118 -6.12 -23.09 -2.46
C PRO A 118 -5.37 -24.07 -1.53
N GLY A 119 -4.97 -23.67 -0.32
CA GLY A 119 -4.29 -24.55 0.64
C GLY A 119 -2.86 -24.14 0.98
N TRP A 120 -2.51 -22.86 0.82
CA TRP A 120 -1.20 -22.35 1.22
C TRP A 120 -1.17 -22.06 2.71
N GLU A 121 -0.06 -22.33 3.37
CA GLU A 121 0.17 -21.86 4.73
C GLU A 121 0.15 -20.32 4.77
N VAL A 122 -0.48 -19.74 5.81
CA VAL A 122 -0.81 -18.30 5.88
C VAL A 122 0.39 -17.38 5.74
N HIS A 123 1.56 -17.73 6.29
CA HIS A 123 2.79 -16.93 6.14
C HIS A 123 3.32 -17.02 4.71
N MET A 124 3.32 -18.21 4.12
CA MET A 124 3.71 -18.38 2.72
C MET A 124 2.82 -17.59 1.77
N ALA A 125 1.50 -17.63 1.99
CA ALA A 125 0.55 -16.86 1.19
C ALA A 125 0.76 -15.34 1.33
N THR A 126 0.83 -14.85 2.57
CA THR A 126 0.82 -13.42 2.88
C THR A 126 2.19 -12.76 2.66
N ASN A 127 3.27 -13.39 3.13
CA ASN A 127 4.59 -12.75 3.20
C ASN A 127 5.44 -13.02 1.96
N PHE A 128 5.08 -14.03 1.16
CA PHE A 128 5.87 -14.43 -0.01
C PHE A 128 5.06 -14.46 -1.31
N ILE A 129 4.08 -15.36 -1.43
CA ILE A 129 3.42 -15.64 -2.72
C ILE A 129 2.64 -14.42 -3.22
N GLY A 130 1.84 -13.80 -2.34
CA GLY A 130 1.10 -12.58 -2.66
C GLY A 130 2.00 -11.44 -3.14
N PRO A 131 3.01 -11.03 -2.33
CA PRO A 131 3.99 -10.02 -2.72
C PRO A 131 4.75 -10.36 -4.01
N PHE A 132 5.14 -11.62 -4.20
CA PHE A 132 5.83 -12.09 -5.39
C PHE A 132 4.93 -11.94 -6.63
N LEU A 133 3.70 -12.43 -6.58
CA LEU A 133 2.74 -12.30 -7.69
C LEU A 133 2.47 -10.82 -7.98
N PHE A 134 2.17 -10.03 -6.95
CA PHE A 134 1.84 -8.62 -7.13
C PHE A 134 3.00 -7.86 -7.77
N THR A 135 4.23 -8.07 -7.30
CA THR A 135 5.43 -7.46 -7.90
C THR A 135 5.55 -7.82 -9.37
N ASN A 136 5.45 -9.11 -9.73
CA ASN A 136 5.53 -9.56 -11.12
C ASN A 136 4.45 -8.92 -12.00
N ARG A 137 3.22 -8.77 -11.50
CA ARG A 137 2.13 -8.10 -12.22
C ARG A 137 2.35 -6.61 -12.38
N MET A 138 3.01 -5.97 -11.40
CA MET A 138 3.29 -4.53 -11.39
C MET A 138 4.58 -4.15 -12.13
N LEU A 139 5.44 -5.12 -12.48
CA LEU A 139 6.70 -4.88 -13.22
C LEU A 139 6.54 -3.98 -14.46
N PRO A 140 5.51 -4.10 -15.32
CA PRO A 140 5.34 -3.19 -16.43
C PRO A 140 5.20 -1.72 -16.01
N LEU A 141 4.40 -1.44 -14.96
CA LEU A 141 4.22 -0.08 -14.45
C LEU A 141 5.46 0.45 -13.72
N LEU A 142 6.17 -0.43 -13.00
CA LEU A 142 7.43 -0.09 -12.33
C LEU A 142 8.52 0.28 -13.35
N LYS A 143 8.61 -0.47 -14.45
CA LYS A 143 9.55 -0.18 -15.54
C LYS A 143 9.23 1.14 -16.26
N SER A 144 7.96 1.52 -16.36
CA SER A 144 7.54 2.81 -16.93
C SER A 144 7.87 4.02 -16.06
N ALA A 145 8.35 3.83 -14.83
CA ALA A 145 8.78 4.92 -13.94
C ALA A 145 10.30 5.23 -14.04
N LEU A 146 11.04 4.42 -14.79
CA LEU A 146 12.49 4.55 -15.03
C LEU A 146 12.80 5.49 -16.19
#